data_AF-A0A2S4LTM8-F1
#
_entry.id   AF-A0A2S4LTM8-F1
#
_cell.length_a   1.000
_cell.length_b   1.000
_cell.length_c   1.000
_cell.angle_alpha   90.00
_cell.angle_beta   90.00
_cell.angle_gamma   90.00
#
_symmetry.space_group_name_H-M   'P 1'
#
loop_
_entity.id
_entity.type
_entity.pdbx_description
1 polymer ?
#
loop_
_entity_poly.entity_id
_entity_poly.type
_entity_poly.pdbx_seq_one_letter_code
_entity_poly.pdbx_strand_id
1 'polypeptide(L)' 'MVMINTATAGVDYHVPFGGRKGSSYGPREQGSYAREFYTTVKTSYVNPGAV' A
#
# COMPACT_ATOMS: atom_id res chain seq x y z
N MET A 1 -6.76 -9.42 2.21
CA MET A 1 -8.13 -8.98 2.51
C MET A 1 -8.93 -10.16 3.05
N VAL A 2 -9.75 -9.94 4.06
CA VAL A 2 -10.65 -10.93 4.65
C VAL A 2 -11.95 -10.21 4.98
N MET A 3 -13.07 -10.79 4.56
CA MET A 3 -14.42 -10.32 4.88
C MET A 3 -15.04 -11.27 5.91
N ILE A 4 -15.83 -10.75 6.85
CA ILE A 4 -16.54 -11.55 7.86
C ILE A 4 -18.03 -11.21 7.77
N ASN A 5 -18.89 -12.22 7.61
CA ASN A 5 -20.35 -12.09 7.51
C ASN A 5 -20.86 -11.12 6.41
N THR A 6 -20.04 -10.87 5.40
CA THR A 6 -20.40 -10.02 4.25
C THR A 6 -19.87 -10.61 2.96
N ALA A 7 -20.34 -10.09 1.83
CA ALA A 7 -19.89 -10.51 0.51
C ALA A 7 -18.38 -10.25 0.32
N THR A 8 -17.76 -11.03 -0.56
CA THR A 8 -16.35 -10.90 -0.90
C THR A 8 -16.05 -9.67 -1.76
N ALA A 9 -17.03 -9.23 -2.55
CA ALA A 9 -16.96 -8.03 -3.36
C ALA A 9 -17.49 -6.81 -2.60
N GLY A 10 -17.06 -5.61 -3.03
CA GLY A 10 -17.46 -4.34 -2.42
C GLY A 10 -16.50 -3.86 -1.35
N VAL A 11 -15.20 -3.82 -1.66
CA VAL A 11 -14.23 -3.20 -0.75
C VAL A 11 -14.36 -1.68 -0.79
N ASP A 12 -14.22 -1.02 0.36
CA ASP A 12 -14.16 0.44 0.43
C ASP A 12 -12.86 0.99 -0.17
N TYR A 13 -12.94 2.12 -0.87
CA TYR A 13 -11.78 2.70 -1.60
C TYR A 13 -10.60 3.13 -0.73
N HIS A 14 -10.82 3.32 0.57
CA HIS A 14 -9.76 3.76 1.49
C HIS A 14 -8.88 2.61 1.99
N VAL A 15 -9.31 1.34 1.83
CA VAL A 15 -8.52 0.19 2.26
C VAL A 15 -7.67 -0.36 1.10
N PRO A 16 -6.55 -1.04 1.40
CA PRO A 16 -5.72 -1.65 0.36
C PRO A 16 -6.40 -2.83 -0.33
N PHE A 17 -6.36 -2.85 -1.64
CA PHE A 17 -6.81 -3.95 -2.49
C PHE A 17 -5.63 -4.85 -2.91
N GLY A 18 -5.89 -6.16 -2.97
CA GLY A 18 -4.91 -7.15 -3.41
C GLY A 18 -4.94 -8.47 -2.62
N GLY A 19 -4.51 -9.55 -3.29
CA GLY A 19 -4.54 -10.91 -2.75
C GLY A 19 -3.17 -11.43 -2.29
N ARG A 20 -3.03 -12.75 -2.11
CA ARG A 20 -1.76 -13.42 -1.76
C ARG A 20 -1.63 -14.70 -2.57
N LYS A 21 -0.42 -15.27 -2.69
CA LYS A 21 -0.12 -16.44 -3.53
C LYS A 21 -0.33 -16.12 -5.01
N GLY A 22 -0.91 -17.03 -5.80
CA GLY A 22 -1.11 -16.85 -7.25
C GLY A 22 -2.00 -15.68 -7.68
N SER A 23 -2.66 -15.00 -6.74
CA SER A 23 -3.48 -13.82 -7.00
C SER A 23 -2.75 -12.49 -6.75
N SER A 24 -1.41 -12.49 -6.68
CA SER A 24 -0.62 -11.28 -6.37
C SER A 24 0.82 -11.41 -6.87
N TYR A 25 1.33 -10.35 -7.48
CA TYR A 25 2.72 -10.25 -7.93
C TYR A 25 3.46 -9.01 -7.41
N GLY A 26 2.80 -8.12 -6.66
CA GLY A 26 3.39 -6.85 -6.26
C GLY A 26 2.69 -6.17 -5.08
N PRO A 27 2.91 -4.84 -4.92
CA PRO A 27 2.31 -4.00 -3.88
C PRO A 27 0.78 -3.97 -3.92
N ARG A 28 0.17 -3.31 -2.93
CA ARG A 28 -1.28 -3.15 -2.86
C ARG A 28 -1.75 -1.96 -3.69
N GLU A 29 -2.95 -2.10 -4.23
CA GLU A 29 -3.64 -1.04 -4.94
C GLU A 29 -4.58 -0.30 -3.96
N GLN A 30 -4.97 0.93 -4.31
CA GLN A 30 -5.91 1.75 -3.53
C GLN A 30 -5.48 2.06 -2.08
N GLY A 31 -6.28 2.89 -1.40
CA GLY A 31 -6.00 3.35 -0.04
C GLY A 31 -4.64 4.03 0.11
N SER A 32 -4.15 4.07 1.35
CA SER A 32 -2.84 4.64 1.68
C SER A 32 -1.65 3.85 1.10
N TYR A 33 -1.86 2.57 0.81
CA TYR A 33 -0.80 1.69 0.30
C TYR A 33 -0.54 1.85 -1.19
N ALA A 34 -1.47 2.46 -1.96
CA ALA A 34 -1.24 2.81 -3.36
C ALA A 34 0.03 3.66 -3.56
N ARG A 35 0.46 4.41 -2.53
CA ARG A 35 1.71 5.18 -2.58
C ARG A 35 2.92 4.30 -2.90
N GLU A 36 2.95 3.05 -2.46
CA GLU A 36 4.07 2.13 -2.72
C GLU A 36 4.16 1.71 -4.20
N PHE A 37 3.05 1.84 -4.94
CA PHE A 37 3.03 1.57 -6.38
C PHE A 37 3.49 2.79 -7.19
N TYR A 38 3.07 4.00 -6.79
CA TYR A 38 3.35 5.23 -7.54
C TYR A 38 4.59 5.99 -7.08
N THR A 39 5.18 5.62 -5.93
CA THR A 39 6.33 6.34 -5.36
C THR A 39 7.42 5.38 -4.92
N THR A 40 8.65 5.90 -4.88
CA THR A 40 9.83 5.17 -4.40
C THR A 40 10.39 5.86 -3.17
N VAL A 41 10.84 5.07 -2.19
CA VAL A 41 11.51 5.60 -1.00
C VAL A 41 12.90 6.15 -1.38
N LYS A 42 13.19 7.38 -0.94
CA LYS A 42 14.51 7.99 -1.04
C LYS A 42 15.01 8.37 0.35
N THR A 43 16.11 7.76 0.78
CA THR A 43 16.80 8.10 2.03
C THR A 43 17.87 9.15 1.75
N SER A 44 17.96 10.19 2.58
CA SER A 44 18.96 11.25 2.43
C SER A 44 19.46 11.70 3.80
N TYR A 45 20.77 11.89 3.92
CA TYR A 45 21.42 12.45 5.10
C TYR A 45 21.68 13.93 4.86
N VAL A 46 21.36 14.78 5.84
CA VAL A 46 21.56 16.23 5.78
C VAL A 46 22.46 16.64 6.94
N ASN A 47 23.56 17.33 6.64
CA ASN A 47 24.40 17.97 7.66
C ASN A 47 23.80 19.37 7.95
N PRO A 48 23.41 19.68 9.21
CA PRO A 48 22.79 20.96 9.55
C PRO A 48 23.74 22.17 9.53
N GLY A 49 25.05 21.97 9.35
CA GLY A 49 26.06 23.02 9.38
C GLY A 49 26.72 23.19 10.75
N ALA A 50 27.82 23.95 10.80
CA ALA A 50 28.49 24.34 12.05
C ALA A 50 27.79 25.58 12.64
N VAL A 51 27.69 25.61 13.98
CA VAL A 51 27.18 26.76 14.75
C VAL A 51 28.21 27.89 14.75
#